data_AF-A0A1V4RAQ2-F1
#
_entry.id   AF-A0A1V4RAQ2-F1
#
_cell.length_a   1.000
_cell.length_b   1.000
_cell.length_c   1.000
_cell.angle_alpha   90.00
_cell.angle_beta   90.00
_cell.angle_gamma   90.00
#
_symmetry.space_group_name_H-M   'P 1'
#
loop_
_entity.id
_entity.type
_entity.pdbx_description
1 polymer ?
#
loop_
_entity_poly.entity_id
_entity_poly.type
_entity_poly.pdbx_seq_one_letter_code
_entity_poly.pdbx_strand_id
1 'polypeptide(L)'
;MRSKEETQLASLIDTRDKFVKLRTALKNKIHNILNANGIVTRKEIFTSEKNLEKALDSGLEEASLFELRIIITELRNLNKAIEEIGKELTGRGKKLKGHKNVDKRFGILRVE
;
A
#
# COMPACT_ATOMS: atom_id res chain seq x y z
N MET A 1 14.21 -25.42 -12.84
CA MET A 1 14.44 -24.95 -11.46
C MET A 1 14.64 -23.44 -11.55
N ARG A 2 13.90 -22.63 -10.79
CA ARG A 2 14.05 -21.16 -10.84
C ARG A 2 15.43 -20.77 -10.32
N SER A 3 16.03 -19.72 -10.88
CA SER A 3 17.28 -19.17 -10.37
C SER A 3 17.06 -18.58 -8.97
N LYS A 4 18.15 -18.44 -8.21
CA LYS A 4 18.12 -17.77 -6.89
C LYS A 4 17.56 -16.35 -7.01
N GLU A 5 17.93 -15.65 -8.08
CA GLU A 5 17.48 -14.27 -8.37
C GLU A 5 15.98 -14.22 -8.68
N GLU A 6 15.46 -15.12 -9.51
CA GLU A 6 14.03 -15.25 -9.80
C GLU A 6 13.21 -15.54 -8.54
N THR A 7 13.74 -16.39 -7.65
CA THR A 7 13.09 -16.74 -6.38
C THR A 7 13.03 -15.54 -5.44
N GLN A 8 14.12 -14.76 -5.36
CA GLN A 8 14.17 -13.54 -4.55
C GLN A 8 13.23 -12.46 -5.08
N LEU A 9 13.13 -12.27 -6.41
CA LEU A 9 12.16 -11.36 -7.00
C LEU A 9 10.72 -11.79 -6.72
N ALA A 10 10.41 -13.07 -6.90
CA ALA A 10 9.07 -13.60 -6.64
C ALA A 10 8.65 -13.38 -5.17
N SER A 11 9.56 -13.62 -4.22
CA SER A 11 9.30 -13.36 -2.80
C SER A 11 9.04 -11.88 -2.53
N LEU A 12 9.77 -10.97 -3.19
CA LEU A 12 9.62 -9.54 -2.99
C LEU A 12 8.31 -9.00 -3.60
N ILE A 13 7.88 -9.56 -4.75
CA ILE A 13 6.57 -9.29 -5.36
C ILE A 13 5.43 -9.73 -4.42
N ASP A 14 5.53 -10.93 -3.84
CA ASP A 14 4.54 -11.44 -2.90
C ASP A 14 4.41 -10.56 -1.64
N THR A 15 5.53 -10.11 -1.08
CA THR A 15 5.53 -9.15 0.05
C THR A 15 4.83 -7.85 -0.33
N ARG A 16 5.11 -7.29 -1.52
CA ARG A 16 4.45 -6.07 -1.99
C ARG A 16 2.95 -6.26 -2.13
N ASP A 17 2.49 -7.38 -2.68
CA ASP A 17 1.06 -7.68 -2.84
C ASP A 17 0.36 -7.77 -1.48
N LYS A 18 0.97 -8.45 -0.50
CA LYS A 18 0.48 -8.48 0.88
C LYS A 18 0.35 -7.08 1.49
N PHE A 19 1.34 -6.20 1.28
CA PHE A 19 1.27 -4.83 1.78
C PHE A 19 0.18 -4.01 1.07
N VAL A 20 -0.04 -4.20 -0.23
CA VAL A 20 -1.14 -3.55 -0.97
C VAL A 20 -2.51 -3.98 -0.43
N LYS A 21 -2.69 -5.26 -0.09
CA LYS A 21 -3.90 -5.79 0.55
C LYS A 21 -4.10 -5.20 1.94
N LEU A 22 -3.04 -5.17 2.76
CA LEU A 22 -3.09 -4.59 4.11
C LEU A 22 -3.42 -3.09 4.07
N ARG A 23 -2.80 -2.34 3.15
CA ARG A 23 -3.13 -0.93 2.91
C ARG A 23 -4.61 -0.73 2.62
N THR A 24 -5.21 -1.59 1.81
CA THR A 24 -6.66 -1.55 1.51
C THR A 24 -7.49 -1.83 2.76
N ALA A 25 -7.08 -2.80 3.59
CA ALA A 25 -7.76 -3.09 4.86
C ALA A 25 -7.71 -1.91 5.84
N LEU A 26 -6.57 -1.22 5.96
CA LEU A 26 -6.46 -0.03 6.82
C LEU A 26 -7.36 1.11 6.32
N LYS A 27 -7.42 1.36 5.01
CA LYS A 27 -8.36 2.35 4.44
C LYS A 27 -9.81 2.04 4.75
N ASN A 28 -10.18 0.76 4.69
CA ASN A 28 -11.52 0.32 5.08
C ASN A 28 -11.79 0.57 6.57
N LYS A 29 -10.79 0.33 7.42
CA LYS A 29 -10.93 0.58 8.85
C LYS A 29 -11.10 2.07 9.15
N ILE A 30 -10.31 2.95 8.53
CA ILE A 30 -10.48 4.41 8.61
C ILE A 30 -11.91 4.81 8.20
N HIS A 31 -12.37 4.31 7.06
CA HIS A 31 -13.73 4.57 6.58
C HIS A 31 -14.79 4.15 7.62
N ASN A 32 -14.64 2.97 8.22
CA ASN A 32 -15.60 2.46 9.21
C ASN A 32 -15.61 3.30 10.49
N ILE A 33 -14.45 3.76 10.97
CA ILE A 33 -14.36 4.66 12.14
C ILE A 33 -15.11 5.97 11.84
N LEU A 34 -14.83 6.59 10.70
CA LEU A 34 -15.48 7.84 10.31
C LEU A 34 -17.00 7.65 10.15
N ASN A 35 -17.42 6.57 9.49
CA ASN A 35 -18.83 6.27 9.29
C ASN A 35 -19.58 5.99 10.61
N ALA A 36 -18.94 5.30 11.56
CA ALA A 36 -19.51 5.07 12.89
C ALA A 36 -19.72 6.36 13.68
N ASN A 37 -18.95 7.42 13.36
CA ASN A 37 -19.07 8.75 13.93
C ASN A 37 -19.87 9.72 13.02
N GLY A 38 -20.64 9.20 12.06
CA GLY A 38 -21.54 10.00 11.20
C GLY A 38 -20.87 10.71 10.02
N ILE A 39 -19.57 10.46 9.77
CA ILE A 39 -18.81 11.11 8.70
C ILE A 39 -18.74 10.17 7.50
N VAL A 40 -19.57 10.43 6.49
CA VAL A 40 -19.59 9.66 5.24
C VAL A 40 -18.40 10.03 4.37
N THR A 41 -17.58 9.03 4.03
CA THR A 41 -16.37 9.21 3.24
C THR A 41 -16.29 8.20 2.10
N ARG A 42 -15.58 8.53 1.02
CA ARG A 42 -15.22 7.55 -0.02
C ARG A 42 -13.82 7.02 0.23
N LYS A 43 -13.59 5.72 0.01
CA LYS A 43 -12.28 5.09 0.26
C LYS A 43 -11.13 5.71 -0.56
N GLU A 44 -11.45 6.27 -1.73
CA GLU A 44 -10.45 6.93 -2.58
C GLU A 44 -9.81 8.14 -1.91
N ILE A 45 -10.48 8.79 -0.94
CA ILE A 45 -9.95 10.01 -0.33
C ILE A 45 -8.71 9.72 0.52
N PHE A 46 -8.58 8.50 1.08
CA PHE A 46 -7.45 8.07 1.92
C PHE A 46 -6.17 7.76 1.11
N THR A 47 -6.08 8.25 -0.12
CA THR A 47 -4.87 8.21 -0.95
C THR A 47 -4.01 9.46 -0.79
N SER A 48 -4.60 10.58 -0.34
CA SER A 48 -3.92 11.86 -0.19
C SER A 48 -3.64 12.16 1.28
N GLU A 49 -2.42 12.60 1.55
CA GLU A 49 -2.00 13.07 2.87
C GLU A 49 -2.92 14.18 3.41
N LYS A 50 -3.30 15.12 2.54
CA LYS A 50 -4.23 16.22 2.87
C LYS A 50 -5.58 15.71 3.39
N ASN A 51 -6.08 14.61 2.86
CA ASN A 51 -7.36 14.05 3.28
C ASN A 51 -7.24 13.22 4.56
N LEU A 52 -6.06 12.63 4.83
CA LEU A 52 -5.78 11.95 6.09
C LEU A 52 -5.71 12.95 7.24
N GLU A 53 -5.05 14.10 7.04
CA GLU A 53 -5.02 15.18 8.02
C GLU A 53 -6.43 15.73 8.31
N LYS A 54 -7.23 15.98 7.26
CA LYS A 54 -8.64 16.37 7.43
C LYS A 54 -9.46 15.36 8.24
N ALA A 55 -9.15 14.07 8.14
CA ALA A 55 -9.83 13.05 8.93
C ALA A 55 -9.44 13.14 10.42
N LEU A 56 -8.19 13.51 10.74
CA LEU A 56 -7.74 13.76 12.10
C LEU A 56 -8.38 15.03 12.70
N ASP A 57 -8.63 16.04 11.88
CA ASP A 57 -9.26 17.30 12.30
C ASP A 57 -10.79 17.25 12.42
N SER A 58 -11.40 16.06 12.28
CA SER A 58 -12.85 15.92 12.10
C SER A 58 -13.69 16.05 13.38
N GLY A 59 -13.09 16.46 14.51
CA GLY A 59 -13.80 16.69 15.76
C GLY A 59 -14.31 15.42 16.45
N LEU A 60 -13.70 14.27 16.15
CA LEU A 60 -14.04 12.97 16.74
C LEU A 60 -13.79 12.94 18.25
N GLU A 61 -14.52 12.07 18.93
CA GLU A 61 -14.23 11.72 20.33
C GLU A 61 -12.81 11.15 20.48
N GLU A 62 -12.22 11.34 21.68
CA GLU A 62 -10.83 11.03 21.97
C GLU A 62 -10.44 9.59 21.63
N ALA A 63 -11.31 8.62 21.93
CA ALA A 63 -11.08 7.21 21.64
C ALA A 63 -11.01 6.93 20.12
N SER A 64 -11.96 7.47 19.35
CA SER A 64 -12.00 7.35 17.89
C SER A 64 -10.79 8.03 17.25
N LEU A 65 -10.39 9.20 17.75
CA LEU A 65 -9.23 9.94 17.27
C LEU A 65 -7.92 9.21 17.56
N PHE A 66 -7.79 8.60 18.74
CA PHE A 66 -6.65 7.77 19.11
C PHE A 66 -6.47 6.60 18.15
N GLU A 67 -7.54 5.84 17.90
CA GLU A 67 -7.52 4.71 16.96
C GLU A 67 -7.18 5.17 15.54
N LEU A 68 -7.82 6.25 15.09
CA LEU A 68 -7.60 6.83 13.76
C LEU A 68 -6.14 7.24 13.54
N ARG A 69 -5.51 7.89 14.53
CA ARG A 69 -4.11 8.31 14.47
C ARG A 69 -3.15 7.13 14.31
N ILE A 70 -3.37 6.04 15.04
CA ILE A 70 -2.54 4.83 14.92
C ILE A 70 -2.66 4.24 13.52
N ILE A 71 -3.88 4.08 13.02
CA ILE A 71 -4.11 3.47 11.70
C ILE A 71 -3.52 4.34 10.58
N ILE A 72 -3.66 5.66 10.66
CA ILE A 72 -3.09 6.58 9.68
C ILE A 72 -1.55 6.51 9.70
N THR A 73 -0.95 6.39 10.87
CA THR A 73 0.51 6.20 11.01
C THR A 73 0.97 4.93 10.31
N GLU A 74 0.30 3.81 10.55
CA GLU A 74 0.63 2.54 9.88
C GLU A 74 0.36 2.58 8.37
N LEU A 75 -0.70 3.28 7.94
CA LEU A 75 -0.98 3.50 6.53
C LEU A 75 0.17 4.25 5.83
N ARG A 76 0.72 5.29 6.49
CA ARG A 76 1.88 6.04 5.99
C ARG A 76 3.12 5.16 5.89
N ASN A 77 3.39 4.34 6.92
CA ASN A 77 4.51 3.40 6.92
C ASN A 77 4.37 2.37 5.79
N LEU A 78 3.18 1.81 5.59
CA LEU A 78 2.91 0.87 4.49
C LEU A 78 3.08 1.52 3.11
N ASN A 79 2.64 2.76 2.93
CA ASN A 79 2.84 3.48 1.67
C ASN A 79 4.34 3.61 1.33
N LYS A 80 5.17 4.01 2.32
CA LYS A 80 6.62 4.09 2.15
C LYS A 80 7.23 2.73 1.81
N ALA A 81 6.86 1.68 2.54
CA ALA A 81 7.37 0.33 2.31
C ALA A 81 7.01 -0.21 0.91
N ILE A 82 5.77 0.00 0.44
CA ILE A 82 5.34 -0.39 -0.90
C ILE A 82 6.14 0.34 -1.99
N GLU A 83 6.45 1.62 -1.79
CA GLU A 83 7.26 2.42 -2.70
C GLU A 83 8.71 1.93 -2.74
N GLU A 84 9.31 1.68 -1.57
CA GLU A 84 10.66 1.16 -1.43
C GLU A 84 10.82 -0.21 -2.11
N ILE A 85 9.90 -1.14 -1.87
CA ILE A 85 9.87 -2.43 -2.55
C ILE A 85 9.71 -2.25 -4.06
N GLY A 86 8.87 -1.31 -4.50
CA GLY A 86 8.69 -1.00 -5.93
C GLY A 86 9.96 -0.48 -6.61
N LYS A 87 10.73 0.37 -5.93
CA LYS A 87 12.04 0.85 -6.40
C LYS A 87 13.04 -0.30 -6.53
N GLU A 88 13.11 -1.16 -5.52
CA GLU A 88 14.01 -2.32 -5.52
C GLU A 88 13.67 -3.31 -6.65
N LEU A 89 12.39 -3.62 -6.84
CA LEU A 89 11.91 -4.46 -7.95
C LEU A 89 12.28 -3.87 -9.32
N THR A 90 12.12 -2.56 -9.49
CA THR A 90 12.50 -1.87 -10.73
C THR A 90 14.01 -1.91 -10.96
N GLY A 91 14.80 -1.71 -9.89
CA GLY A 91 16.26 -1.78 -9.94
C GLY A 91 16.77 -3.16 -10.33
N ARG A 92 16.21 -4.22 -9.74
CA ARG A 92 16.55 -5.61 -10.08
C ARG A 92 16.05 -6.01 -11.47
N GLY A 93 14.82 -5.63 -11.84
CA GLY A 93 14.24 -5.94 -13.14
C GLY A 93 15.02 -5.35 -14.33
N LYS A 94 15.64 -4.17 -14.16
CA LYS A 94 16.52 -3.56 -15.19
C LYS A 94 17.81 -4.34 -15.44
N LYS A 95 18.27 -5.15 -14.49
CA LYS A 95 19.52 -5.93 -14.60
C LYS A 95 19.32 -7.25 -15.34
N LEU A 96 18.07 -7.71 -15.47
CA LEU A 96 17.71 -8.92 -16.21
C LEU A 96 17.65 -8.59 -17.71
N LYS A 97 18.75 -8.83 -18.43
CA LYS A 97 18.81 -8.74 -19.90
C LYS A 97 17.81 -9.73 -20.51
N GLY A 98 16.78 -9.25 -21.21
CA GLY A 98 15.94 -10.09 -22.09
C GLY A 98 14.43 -9.90 -22.00
N HIS A 99 13.91 -9.16 -21.03
CA HIS A 99 12.47 -9.09 -20.79
C HIS A 99 11.89 -7.71 -21.05
N LYS A 100 11.57 -7.45 -22.33
CA LYS A 100 11.06 -6.17 -22.82
C LYS A 100 9.62 -5.82 -22.40
N ASN A 101 8.87 -6.71 -21.75
CA ASN A 101 7.47 -6.46 -21.40
C ASN A 101 7.23 -6.59 -19.90
N VAL A 102 7.61 -5.55 -19.15
CA VAL A 102 7.20 -5.38 -17.76
C VAL A 102 5.86 -4.66 -17.78
N ASP A 103 4.76 -5.37 -17.48
CA ASP A 103 3.46 -4.70 -17.28
C ASP A 103 3.58 -3.82 -16.02
N LYS A 104 3.55 -2.50 -16.23
CA LYS A 104 3.66 -1.47 -15.18
C LYS A 104 2.66 -1.63 -14.04
N ARG A 105 1.55 -2.37 -14.24
CA ARG A 105 0.52 -2.59 -13.21
C ARG A 105 0.85 -3.73 -12.24
N PHE A 106 1.58 -4.75 -12.70
CA PHE A 106 1.81 -5.96 -11.91
C PHE A 106 3.29 -6.23 -11.61
N GLY A 107 4.23 -5.67 -12.38
CA GLY A 107 5.66 -5.92 -12.19
C GLY A 107 6.05 -7.39 -12.40
N ILE A 108 5.23 -8.16 -13.14
CA ILE A 108 5.47 -9.58 -13.40
C ILE A 108 5.77 -9.77 -14.89
N LEU A 109 6.78 -10.61 -15.10
CA LEU A 109 7.16 -11.21 -16.37
C LEU A 109 6.19 -12.34 -16.72
N ARG A 110 5.41 -12.18 -17.78
CA ARG A 110 4.76 -13.33 -18.43
C ARG A 110 5.84 -14.05 -19.23
N VAL A 111 6.15 -15.27 -18.80
CA VAL A 111 6.94 -16.22 -19.57
C VAL A 111 5.94 -16.98 -20.44
N GLU A 112 6.10 -16.90 -21.76
CA GLU A 112 5.49 -17.86 -22.70
C GLU A 112 6.21 -19.20 -22.61
#